data_AF-A0A9C8JEX5-F1
#
_entry.id   AF-A0A9C8JEX5-F1
#
_cell.length_a   1.000
_cell.length_b   1.000
_cell.length_c   1.000
_cell.angle_alpha   90.00
_cell.angle_beta   90.00
_cell.angle_gamma   90.00
#
_symmetry.space_group_name_H-M   'P 1'
#
loop_
_entity.id
_entity.type
_entity.pdbx_description
1 polymer ?
#
loop_
_entity_poly.entity_id
_entity_poly.type
_entity_poly.pdbx_seq_one_letter_code
_entity_poly.pdbx_strand_id
1 'polypeptide(L)'
;TIETADVVIQDDKPSKIPTAIAIGKQTKRIVWQNISLAFGVKAIVLILGAGGLATMWEAVFADVGVALLAILNAVRIQRMKF
;
A
#
# COMPACT_ATOMS: atom_id res chain seq x y z
N THR A 1 -33.29 -0.05 10.32
CA THR A 1 -32.48 -0.12 9.09
C THR A 1 -31.02 -0.08 9.48
N ILE A 2 -30.39 -1.25 9.52
CA ILE A 2 -28.98 -1.47 9.92
C ILE A 2 -28.04 -1.30 8.70
N GLU A 3 -28.53 -0.66 7.63
CA GLU A 3 -27.91 -0.65 6.30
C GLU A 3 -27.06 0.60 6.02
N THR A 4 -26.96 1.54 6.97
CA THR A 4 -26.24 2.81 6.79
C THR A 4 -24.94 2.90 7.59
N ALA A 5 -24.49 1.79 8.17
CA ALA A 5 -23.23 1.74 8.91
C ALA A 5 -22.11 1.20 8.02
N ASP A 6 -21.07 2.02 7.78
CA ASP A 6 -19.85 1.62 7.06
C ASP A 6 -19.06 0.51 7.78
N VAL A 7 -19.37 0.26 9.06
CA VAL A 7 -18.79 -0.81 9.88
C VAL A 7 -19.89 -1.41 10.76
N VAL A 8 -20.16 -2.70 10.58
CA VAL A 8 -21.09 -3.47 11.43
C VAL A 8 -20.26 -4.35 12.37
N ILE A 9 -20.40 -4.10 13.68
CA ILE A 9 -19.73 -4.91 14.72
C ILE A 9 -20.65 -6.09 15.04
N GLN A 10 -20.18 -7.30 14.76
CA GLN A 10 -20.96 -8.54 14.92
C GLN A 10 -20.75 -9.22 16.30
N ASP A 11 -19.86 -8.69 17.14
CA ASP A 11 -19.40 -9.29 18.41
C ASP A 11 -19.50 -8.23 19.54
N ASP A 12 -20.15 -8.53 20.66
CA ASP A 12 -20.55 -7.61 21.75
C ASP A 12 -19.39 -7.07 22.62
N LYS A 13 -18.18 -6.93 22.05
CA LYS A 13 -16.98 -6.45 22.76
C LYS A 13 -16.48 -5.12 22.17
N PRO A 14 -16.93 -3.96 22.72
CA PRO A 14 -16.45 -2.64 22.30
C PRO A 14 -14.95 -2.41 22.54
N SER A 15 -14.30 -3.30 23.31
CA SER A 15 -12.85 -3.31 23.50
C SER A 15 -12.03 -3.60 22.24
N LYS A 16 -12.65 -4.05 21.14
CA LYS A 16 -11.98 -4.25 19.82
C LYS A 16 -11.96 -3.01 18.93
N ILE A 17 -12.69 -1.95 19.28
CA ILE A 17 -12.73 -0.68 18.52
C ILE A 17 -11.33 -0.01 18.46
N PRO A 18 -10.56 0.10 19.56
CA PRO A 18 -9.21 0.66 19.52
C PRO A 18 -8.27 -0.16 18.63
N THR A 19 -8.42 -1.49 18.64
CA THR A 19 -7.66 -2.43 17.82
C THR A 19 -7.95 -2.22 16.33
N ALA A 20 -9.22 -2.08 15.94
CA ALA A 20 -9.62 -1.78 14.57
C ALA A 20 -9.06 -0.43 14.06
N ILE A 21 -9.07 0.60 14.90
CA ILE A 21 -8.48 1.91 14.56
C ILE A 21 -6.94 1.81 14.45
N ALA A 22 -6.29 1.04 15.32
CA ALA A 22 -4.85 0.80 15.26
C ALA A 22 -4.45 0.07 13.97
N ILE A 23 -5.24 -0.93 13.54
CA ILE A 23 -5.08 -1.61 12.25
C ILE A 23 -5.14 -0.59 11.11
N GLY A 24 -6.20 0.21 11.04
CA GLY A 24 -6.37 1.21 9.97
C GLY A 24 -5.22 2.23 9.90
N LYS A 25 -4.69 2.67 11.04
CA LYS A 25 -3.51 3.57 11.09
C LYS A 25 -2.25 2.91 10.54
N GLN A 26 -2.00 1.64 10.86
CA GLN A 26 -0.86 0.90 10.32
C GLN A 26 -1.02 0.65 8.81
N THR A 27 -2.24 0.33 8.35
CA THR A 27 -2.55 0.20 6.92
C THR A 27 -2.22 1.47 6.17
N LYS A 28 -2.67 2.62 6.69
CA LYS A 28 -2.40 3.91 6.08
C LYS A 28 -0.90 4.17 5.94
N ARG A 29 -0.09 3.81 6.94
CA ARG A 29 1.37 3.99 6.88
C ARG A 29 2.01 3.15 5.77
N ILE A 30 1.58 1.89 5.61
CA ILE A 30 2.08 1.00 4.54
C ILE A 30 1.66 1.51 3.16
N VAL A 31 0.42 1.98 3.02
CA VAL A 31 -0.06 2.58 1.77
C VAL A 31 0.80 3.79 1.39
N TRP A 32 1.09 4.67 2.35
CA TRP A 32 1.99 5.81 2.10
C TRP A 32 3.40 5.37 1.70
N GLN A 33 3.95 4.31 2.29
CA GLN A 33 5.25 3.74 1.87
C GLN A 33 5.22 3.23 0.44
N ASN A 34 4.16 2.52 0.03
CA ASN A 34 4.01 2.01 -1.33
C ASN A 34 3.85 3.15 -2.35
N ILE A 35 3.07 4.17 -2.02
CA ILE A 35 2.91 5.35 -2.87
C ILE A 35 4.26 6.05 -3.05
N SER A 36 5.00 6.30 -1.97
CA SER A 36 6.32 6.92 -2.04
C SER A 36 7.31 6.09 -2.87
N LEU A 37 7.29 4.76 -2.73
CA LEU A 37 8.14 3.85 -3.50
C LEU A 37 7.80 3.88 -5.00
N ALA A 38 6.51 3.85 -5.33
CA ALA A 38 6.05 3.92 -6.72
C ALA A 38 6.41 5.25 -7.36
N PHE A 39 6.17 6.38 -6.69
CA PHE A 39 6.55 7.69 -7.18
C PHE A 39 8.07 7.86 -7.31
N GLY A 40 8.84 7.31 -6.37
CA GLY A 40 10.31 7.35 -6.42
C GLY A 40 10.85 6.64 -7.66
N VAL A 41 10.39 5.42 -7.94
CA VAL A 41 10.81 4.67 -9.13
C VAL A 41 10.33 5.35 -10.41
N LYS A 42 9.08 5.85 -10.45
CA LYS A 42 8.56 6.59 -11.60
C LYS A 42 9.44 7.80 -11.94
N ALA A 43 9.85 8.56 -10.92
CA ALA A 43 10.72 9.72 -11.09
C ALA A 43 12.10 9.32 -11.62
N ILE A 44 12.70 8.24 -11.09
CA ILE A 44 14.00 7.73 -11.55
C ILE A 44 13.93 7.31 -13.02
N VAL A 45 12.92 6.53 -13.40
CA VAL A 45 12.72 6.08 -14.79
C VAL A 45 12.52 7.27 -15.72
N LEU A 46 11.78 8.29 -15.29
CA LEU A 46 11.53 9.48 -16.10
C LEU A 46 12.79 10.32 -16.30
N ILE A 47 13.64 10.47 -15.27
CA ILE A 47 14.94 11.16 -15.38
C ILE A 47 15.89 10.37 -16.31
N LEU A 48 15.99 9.05 -16.13
CA LEU A 48 16.84 8.19 -16.96
C LEU A 48 16.34 8.15 -18.43
N GLY A 49 15.03 8.17 -18.64
CA GLY A 49 14.41 8.26 -19.97
C GLY A 49 14.66 9.61 -20.63
N ALA A 50 14.52 10.71 -19.89
CA ALA A 50 14.85 12.05 -20.38
C ALA A 50 16.35 12.20 -20.73
N GLY A 51 17.23 11.48 -20.02
CA GLY A 51 18.66 11.40 -20.31
C GLY A 51 19.04 10.45 -21.46
N GLY A 52 18.07 9.77 -22.08
CA GLY A 52 18.31 8.84 -23.20
C GLY A 52 18.98 7.52 -22.82
N LEU A 53 19.13 7.24 -21.52
CA LEU A 53 19.77 6.03 -21.00
C LEU A 53 18.78 4.90 -20.70
N ALA A 54 17.49 5.23 -20.50
CA ALA A 54 16.48 4.21 -20.21
C ALA A 54 15.85 3.65 -21.49
N THR A 55 15.91 2.34 -21.62
CA THR A 55 15.17 1.59 -22.62
C THR A 55 13.75 1.29 -22.16
N MET A 56 12.83 1.09 -23.10
CA MET A 56 11.43 0.69 -22.80
C MET A 56 11.39 -0.55 -21.89
N TRP A 57 12.33 -1.48 -22.05
CA TRP A 57 12.39 -2.71 -21.26
C TRP A 57 12.70 -2.45 -19.78
N GLU A 58 13.64 -1.56 -19.47
CA GLU A 58 13.99 -1.19 -18.09
C GLU A 58 12.84 -0.47 -17.39
N ALA A 59 12.13 0.40 -18.13
CA ALA A 59 10.94 1.08 -17.61
C ALA A 59 9.83 0.09 -17.23
N VAL A 60 9.58 -0.91 -18.08
CA VAL A 60 8.58 -1.96 -17.82
C VAL A 60 8.99 -2.81 -16.60
N PHE A 61 10.25 -3.21 -16.52
CA PHE A 61 10.75 -3.98 -15.39
C PHE A 61 10.63 -3.20 -14.07
N ALA A 62 10.94 -1.90 -14.10
CA ALA A 62 10.82 -1.03 -12.94
C ALA A 62 9.36 -0.91 -12.45
N ASP A 63 8.41 -0.66 -13.35
CA ASP A 63 6.98 -0.56 -13.00
C ASP A 63 6.43 -1.90 -12.46
N VAL A 64 6.80 -3.04 -13.07
CA VAL A 64 6.39 -4.37 -12.60
C VAL A 64 7.03 -4.72 -11.25
N GLY A 65 8.32 -4.41 -11.07
CA GLY A 65 9.03 -4.62 -9.82
C GLY A 65 8.45 -3.80 -8.66
N VAL A 66 8.09 -2.55 -8.91
CA VAL A 66 7.36 -1.69 -7.98
C VAL A 66 6.03 -2.30 -7.59
N ALA A 67 5.26 -2.81 -8.55
CA ALA A 67 3.97 -3.45 -8.28
C ALA A 67 4.13 -4.67 -7.37
N LEU A 68 5.14 -5.53 -7.63
CA LEU A 68 5.44 -6.69 -6.78
C LEU A 68 5.87 -6.28 -5.37
N LEU A 69 6.73 -5.27 -5.23
CA LEU A 69 7.14 -4.72 -3.94
C LEU A 69 5.95 -4.15 -3.16
N ALA A 70 5.06 -3.42 -3.85
CA ALA A 70 3.86 -2.87 -3.26
C ALA A 70 2.92 -3.97 -2.74
N ILE A 71 2.74 -5.04 -3.51
CA ILE A 71 1.95 -6.21 -3.10
C ILE A 71 2.58 -6.89 -1.88
N LEU A 72 3.90 -7.13 -1.88
CA LEU A 72 4.59 -7.74 -0.75
C LEU A 72 4.45 -6.90 0.53
N ASN A 73 4.62 -5.58 0.44
CA ASN A 73 4.42 -4.66 1.55
C ASN A 73 2.96 -4.65 2.03
N ALA A 74 1.99 -4.72 1.11
CA ALA A 74 0.58 -4.80 1.47
C ALA A 74 0.25 -6.12 2.20
N VAL A 75 0.76 -7.26 1.73
CA VAL A 75 0.55 -8.58 2.37
C VAL A 75 1.16 -8.65 3.77
N ARG A 76 2.25 -7.90 4.04
CA ARG A 76 2.87 -7.83 5.37
C ARG A 76 1.87 -7.44 6.47
N ILE A 77 0.85 -6.65 6.13
CA ILE A 77 -0.17 -6.22 7.10
C ILE A 77 -1.03 -7.37 7.60
N GLN A 78 -1.29 -8.39 6.78
CA GLN A 78 -2.12 -9.54 7.15
C GLN A 78 -1.45 -10.40 8.22
N ARG A 79 -0.12 -10.29 8.37
CA ARG A 79 0.65 -10.98 9.42
C ARG A 79 0.79 -10.15 10.70
N MET A 80 0.35 -8.90 10.71
CA MET A 80 0.35 -8.10 11.93
C MET A 80 -0.78 -8.62 12.84
N LYS A 81 -0.41 -9.34 13.90
CA LYS A 81 -1.32 -9.72 14.97
C LYS A 81 -1.56 -8.49 15.83
N PHE A 82 -2.83 -8.10 15.95
CA PHE A 82 -3.32 -7.05 16.83
C PHE A 82 -4.10 -7.67 17.98
#